data_AF-A0A2N5PH73-F1
#
_entry.id   AF-A0A2N5PH73-F1
#
_cell.length_a   1.000
_cell.length_b   1.000
_cell.length_c   1.000
_cell.angle_alpha   90.00
_cell.angle_beta   90.00
_cell.angle_gamma   90.00
#
_symmetry.space_group_name_H-M   'P 1'
#
loop_
_entity.id
_entity.type
_entity.pdbx_description
1 polymer ?
#
loop_
_entity_poly.entity_id
_entity_poly.type
_entity_poly.pdbx_seq_one_letter_code
_entity_poly.pdbx_strand_id
1 'polypeptide(L)' 'MNKRIAKKNLKKAFKEMESSRGNGVSVIIKTQAYVDKNGKECDPLEAPNARFIQLKRPKIQYIRNTEK' A
#
# COMPACT_ATOMS: atom_id res chain seq x y z
N MET A 1 3.79 1.92 13.86
CA MET A 1 4.94 2.50 13.11
C MET A 1 5.07 4.00 13.36
N ASN A 2 6.25 4.49 13.76
CA ASN A 2 6.50 5.92 13.99
C ASN A 2 6.62 6.70 12.66
N LYS A 3 6.34 8.02 12.68
CA LYS A 3 6.42 8.95 11.55
C LYS A 3 7.77 8.91 10.84
N ARG A 4 8.89 8.88 11.58
CA ARG A 4 10.25 8.83 10.99
C ARG A 4 10.46 7.55 10.16
N ILE A 5 10.07 6.40 10.70
CA ILE A 5 10.19 5.10 10.03
C ILE A 5 9.29 5.07 8.79
N ALA A 6 8.04 5.54 8.91
CA ALA A 6 7.12 5.62 7.78
C ALA A 6 7.67 6.47 6.62
N LYS A 7 8.27 7.64 6.92
CA LYS A 7 8.90 8.49 5.92
C LYS A 7 10.12 7.82 5.27
N LYS A 8 10.95 7.12 6.06
CA LYS A 8 12.10 6.36 5.54
C LYS A 8 11.65 5.24 4.59
N ASN A 9 10.65 4.46 4.98
CA ASN A 9 10.11 3.38 4.16
C ASN A 9 9.48 3.90 2.87
N LEU A 10 8.73 5.01 2.95
CA LEU A 10 8.13 5.65 1.76
C LEU A 10 9.19 6.10 0.76
N LYS A 11 10.28 6.76 1.23
CA LYS A 11 11.40 7.14 0.36
C LYS A 11 12.06 5.93 -0.29
N LYS A 12 12.23 4.83 0.46
CA LYS A 12 12.78 3.57 -0.07
C LYS A 12 11.89 2.99 -1.15
N ALA A 13 10.57 2.98 -0.93
CA ALA A 13 9.57 2.51 -1.89
C ALA A 13 9.62 3.29 -3.21
N PHE A 14 9.72 4.63 -3.17
CA PHE A 14 9.87 5.43 -4.39
C PHE A 14 11.15 5.10 -5.17
N LYS A 15 12.28 4.94 -4.47
CA LYS A 15 13.54 4.52 -5.12
C LYS A 15 13.46 3.12 -5.74
N GLU A 16 12.73 2.21 -5.10
CA GLU A 16 12.49 0.87 -5.64
C GLU A 16 11.51 0.90 -6.84
N MET A 17 10.53 1.81 -6.86
CA MET A 17 9.69 2.03 -8.04
C MET A 17 10.50 2.52 -9.24
N GLU A 18 11.45 3.44 -9.04
CA GLU A 18 12.33 3.93 -10.12
C GLU A 18 13.19 2.80 -10.74
N SER A 19 13.61 1.81 -9.92
CA SER A 19 14.43 0.67 -10.35
C SER A 19 13.63 -0.59 -10.70
N SER A 20 12.30 -0.56 -10.54
CA SER A 20 11.39 -1.72 -10.70
C SER A 20 11.46 -2.38 -12.07
N ARG A 21 11.76 -1.61 -13.13
CA ARG A 21 11.90 -2.15 -14.50
C ARG A 21 13.03 -3.18 -14.66
N GLY A 22 14.06 -3.17 -13.80
CA GLY A 22 15.21 -4.06 -13.92
C GLY A 22 15.19 -5.29 -13.00
N ASN A 23 14.46 -5.23 -11.87
CA ASN A 23 14.59 -6.21 -10.78
C ASN A 23 13.39 -7.13 -10.57
N GLY A 24 12.33 -7.01 -11.40
CA GLY A 24 11.11 -7.83 -11.24
C GLY A 24 10.33 -7.57 -9.95
N VAL A 25 10.54 -6.41 -9.30
CA VAL A 25 9.84 -5.99 -8.09
C VAL A 25 8.91 -4.83 -8.41
N SER A 26 7.62 -5.05 -8.27
CA SER A 26 6.59 -4.01 -8.33
C SER A 26 6.28 -3.51 -6.92
N VAL A 27 6.05 -2.20 -6.78
CA VAL A 27 5.72 -1.58 -5.48
C VAL A 27 4.40 -0.85 -5.61
N ILE A 28 3.49 -1.10 -4.68
CA ILE A 28 2.20 -0.40 -4.55
C ILE A 28 2.23 0.44 -3.28
N ILE A 29 1.92 1.73 -3.42
CA ILE A 29 1.78 2.67 -2.31
C ILE A 29 0.30 3.02 -2.17
N LYS A 30 -0.36 2.45 -1.17
CA LYS A 30 -1.76 2.75 -0.83
C LYS A 30 -1.82 3.92 0.16
N THR A 31 -2.47 5.01 -0.23
CA THR A 31 -2.76 6.16 0.64
C THR A 31 -4.21 6.20 1.09
N GLN A 32 -5.05 5.36 0.49
CA GLN A 32 -6.50 5.31 0.67
C GLN A 32 -6.93 3.85 0.84
N ALA A 33 -8.02 3.62 1.55
CA ALA A 33 -8.61 2.30 1.74
C ALA A 33 -10.12 2.41 1.93
N TYR A 34 -10.85 1.38 1.53
CA TYR A 34 -12.23 1.16 1.96
C TYR A 34 -12.24 0.24 3.17
N VAL A 35 -13.02 0.59 4.19
CA VAL A 35 -13.12 -0.20 5.42
C VAL A 35 -14.56 -0.56 5.75
N ASP A 36 -14.76 -1.77 6.27
CA ASP A 36 -16.07 -2.24 6.72
C ASP A 36 -16.46 -1.63 8.08
N LYS A 37 -17.65 -2.00 8.58
CA LYS A 37 -18.13 -1.59 9.91
C LYS A 37 -17.21 -2.00 11.07
N ASN A 38 -16.34 -2.99 10.86
CA ASN A 38 -15.40 -3.50 11.85
C ASN A 38 -13.99 -2.87 11.70
N GLY A 39 -13.79 -1.99 10.73
CA GLY A 39 -12.51 -1.36 10.43
C GLY A 39 -11.54 -2.22 9.62
N LYS A 40 -11.99 -3.32 9.01
CA LYS A 40 -11.18 -4.16 8.10
C LYS A 40 -11.24 -3.63 6.67
N GLU A 41 -10.10 -3.70 5.98
CA GLU A 41 -10.01 -3.34 4.55
C GLU A 41 -10.95 -4.25 3.74
N CYS A 42 -11.85 -3.68 2.94
CA CYS A 42 -12.88 -4.42 2.20
C CYS A 42 -13.03 -3.89 0.76
N ASP A 43 -13.63 -4.69 -0.11
CA ASP A 43 -14.08 -4.23 -1.43
C ASP A 43 -15.39 -3.45 -1.29
N PRO A 44 -15.47 -2.19 -1.76
CA PRO A 44 -16.71 -1.41 -1.72
C PRO A 44 -17.86 -1.99 -2.53
N LEU A 45 -17.59 -2.87 -3.52
CA LEU A 45 -18.63 -3.54 -4.31
C LEU A 45 -19.27 -4.70 -3.55
N GLU A 46 -18.52 -5.37 -2.69
CA GLU A 46 -19.01 -6.51 -1.88
C GLU A 46 -19.60 -6.07 -0.54
N ALA A 47 -19.14 -4.95 0.01
CA ALA A 47 -19.56 -4.43 1.30
C ALA A 47 -20.42 -3.16 1.16
N PRO A 48 -21.75 -3.24 1.35
CA PRO A 48 -22.66 -2.10 1.15
C PRO A 48 -22.42 -0.93 2.12
N ASN A 49 -21.70 -1.17 3.23
CA ASN A 49 -21.38 -0.16 4.25
C ASN A 49 -19.88 0.20 4.26
N ALA A 50 -19.18 -0.01 3.15
CA ALA A 50 -17.78 0.35 3.02
C ALA A 50 -17.60 1.87 3.18
N ARG A 51 -16.66 2.27 4.05
CA ARG A 51 -16.28 3.68 4.25
C ARG A 51 -14.95 3.93 3.60
N PHE A 52 -14.90 4.97 2.78
CA PHE A 52 -13.64 5.45 2.24
C PHE A 52 -12.85 6.23 3.30
N ILE A 53 -11.59 5.87 3.51
CA ILE A 53 -10.70 6.55 4.45
C ILE A 53 -9.37 6.90 3.80
N GLN A 54 -8.82 8.05 4.18
CA GLN A 54 -7.45 8.44 3.86
C GLN A 54 -6.51 7.97 4.97
N LEU A 55 -5.48 7.23 4.60
CA LEU A 55 -4.50 6.72 5.55
C LEU A 55 -3.56 7.84 5.98
N LYS A 56 -3.44 8.05 7.29
CA LYS A 56 -2.46 8.98 7.88
C LYS A 56 -1.02 8.64 7.51
N ARG A 57 -0.74 7.36 7.21
CA ARG A 57 0.56 6.87 6.76
C ARG A 57 0.33 5.87 5.62
N PRO A 58 1.01 6.02 4.47
CA PRO A 58 0.82 5.10 3.35
C PRO A 58 1.21 3.67 3.73
N LYS A 59 0.43 2.71 3.23
CA LYS A 59 0.74 1.28 3.30
C LYS A 59 1.51 0.91 2.03
N ILE A 60 2.67 0.28 2.21
CA ILE A 60 3.57 -0.08 1.12
C ILE A 60 3.48 -1.60 0.95
N GLN A 61 3.19 -2.05 -0.27
CA GLN A 61 3.16 -3.47 -0.64
C GLN A 61 4.21 -3.72 -1.71
N TYR A 62 5.03 -4.74 -1.49
CA TYR A 62 6.05 -5.19 -2.43
C TYR A 62 5.54 -6.46 -3.09
N ILE A 63 5.36 -6.42 -4.40
CA ILE A 63 5.00 -7.57 -5.24
C ILE A 63 6.29 -7.98 -5.94
N ARG A 64 6.80 -9.16 -5.62
CA ARG A 64 7.95 -9.74 -6.32
C ARG A 64 7.41 -10.77 -7.29
N ASN A 65 7.74 -10.65 -8.56
CA ASN A 65 7.48 -11.72 -9.51
C ASN A 65 8.47 -12.83 -9.20
N THR A 66 8.02 -13.85 -8.46
CA THR A 66 8.75 -15.11 -8.31
C THR A 66 8.45 -15.98 -9.52
N GLU A 67 8.81 -15.52 -10.71
CA GLU A 67 8.93 -16.39 -11.88
C GLU A 67 10.40 -16.81 -11.92
N LYS A 68 10.65 -18.06 -11.52
CA LYS A 68 11.89 -18.79 -11.82
C LYS A 68 11.75 -19.43 -13.19
#